data_AF-A0A5B9QRD8-F1
#
_entry.id   AF-A0A5B9QRD8-F1
#
_cell.length_a   1.000
_cell.length_b   1.000
_cell.length_c   1.000
_cell.angle_alpha   90.00
_cell.angle_beta   90.00
_cell.angle_gamma   90.00
#
_symmetry.space_group_name_H-M   'P 1'
#
loop_
_entity.id
_entity.type
_entity.pdbx_description
1 polymer ?
#
loop_
_entity_poly.entity_id
_entity_poly.type
_entity_poly.pdbx_seq_one_letter_code
_entity_poly.pdbx_strand_id
1 'polypeptide(L)'
;MKVNLNLGRLALMLAATVMGLAISASINAQTVLIDLGNDQGYRSVDVPNPDVNGNYWNSVWSGAYYANLTDINGNPSGVAFGFSSAAGNDSYNGPAGATDVNGPGDSVYNAAALGNLGVQNAVYDYYVSSTFQIQLLDPLKSYDLTFYGSHKYNADNTTRYTIYDDGTFSNPVTSADLIVGVNDAHNQDTTVTISGVSPQPDGIIYVGFAAAGGGDGYLNALQINAIPEPSSLLLMASAAGLSLIRRCR
;
A
#
# COMPACT_ATOMS: atom_id res chain seq x y z
N MET A 1 -18.32 3.66 -67.23
CA MET A 1 -18.32 2.69 -66.10
C MET A 1 -18.27 3.50 -64.81
N LYS A 2 -19.41 3.68 -64.12
CA LYS A 2 -19.49 4.48 -62.88
C LYS A 2 -19.19 3.56 -61.70
N VAL A 3 -18.07 3.77 -61.02
CA VAL A 3 -17.75 3.08 -59.76
C VAL A 3 -18.47 3.82 -58.63
N ASN A 4 -19.54 3.22 -58.11
CA ASN A 4 -20.19 3.69 -56.90
C ASN A 4 -19.32 3.26 -55.71
N LEU A 5 -18.46 4.16 -55.23
CA LEU A 5 -17.83 4.02 -53.93
C LEU A 5 -18.89 4.20 -52.85
N ASN A 6 -19.21 3.11 -52.16
CA ASN A 6 -20.18 3.10 -51.07
C ASN A 6 -19.54 3.75 -49.82
N LEU A 7 -19.66 5.09 -49.72
CA LEU A 7 -19.09 5.91 -48.63
C LEU A 7 -19.43 5.37 -47.22
N GLY A 8 -20.55 4.65 -47.06
CA GLY A 8 -20.94 4.04 -45.79
C GLY A 8 -19.99 2.96 -45.28
N ARG A 9 -19.21 2.30 -46.15
CA ARG A 9 -18.25 1.26 -45.74
C ARG A 9 -16.87 1.82 -45.37
N LEU A 10 -16.49 2.98 -45.91
CA LEU A 10 -15.21 3.62 -45.60
C LEU A 10 -15.25 4.36 -44.25
N ALA A 11 -16.41 4.94 -43.90
CA ALA A 11 -16.62 5.57 -42.58
C ALA A 11 -16.61 4.54 -41.43
N LEU A 12 -17.03 3.30 -41.69
CA LEU A 12 -17.09 2.24 -40.68
C LEU A 12 -15.71 1.62 -40.37
N MET A 13 -14.75 1.69 -41.30
CA MET A 13 -13.38 1.20 -41.07
C MET A 13 -12.48 2.22 -40.36
N LEU A 14 -12.71 3.52 -40.54
CA LEU A 14 -11.95 4.57 -39.83
C LEU A 14 -12.36 4.71 -38.35
N ALA A 15 -13.65 4.48 -38.04
CA ALA A 15 -14.13 4.45 -36.65
C ALA A 15 -13.61 3.24 -35.87
N ALA A 16 -13.31 2.13 -36.54
CA ALA A 16 -12.79 0.91 -35.92
C ALA A 16 -11.28 0.97 -35.60
N THR A 17 -10.52 1.84 -36.26
CA THR A 17 -9.08 2.00 -36.02
C THR A 17 -8.76 3.07 -34.98
N VAL A 18 -9.57 4.13 -34.86
CA VAL A 18 -9.38 5.17 -33.83
C VAL A 18 -9.81 4.68 -32.44
N MET A 19 -10.74 3.73 -32.36
CA MET A 19 -11.21 3.19 -31.06
C MET A 19 -10.29 2.10 -30.47
N GLY A 20 -9.33 1.58 -31.24
CA GLY A 20 -8.38 0.56 -30.79
C GLY A 20 -7.12 1.09 -30.11
N LEU A 21 -6.86 2.41 -30.15
CA LEU A 21 -5.64 3.01 -29.62
C LEU A 21 -5.80 3.68 -28.24
N ALA A 22 -6.99 3.63 -27.64
CA ALA A 22 -7.29 4.31 -26.37
C ALA A 22 -7.59 3.38 -25.18
N ILE A 23 -7.44 2.06 -25.32
CA ILE A 23 -7.76 1.11 -24.24
C ILE A 23 -6.49 0.36 -23.83
N SER A 24 -5.57 1.09 -23.22
CA SER A 24 -4.56 0.52 -22.34
C SER A 24 -4.43 1.40 -21.10
N ALA A 25 -5.57 1.82 -20.55
CA ALA A 25 -5.60 2.10 -19.12
C ALA A 25 -5.36 0.75 -18.44
N SER A 26 -4.18 0.59 -17.83
CA SER A 26 -3.93 -0.55 -16.96
C SER A 26 -5.03 -0.56 -15.90
N ILE A 27 -5.88 -1.58 -15.91
CA ILE A 27 -7.01 -1.76 -14.98
C ILE A 27 -6.51 -2.28 -13.61
N ASN A 28 -5.20 -2.40 -13.41
CA ASN A 28 -4.69 -2.78 -12.10
C ASN A 28 -4.88 -1.63 -11.11
N ALA A 29 -5.61 -1.94 -10.04
CA ALA A 29 -5.56 -1.20 -8.79
C ALA A 29 -4.08 -0.92 -8.45
N GLN A 30 -3.70 0.36 -8.43
CA GLN A 30 -2.35 0.75 -8.06
C GLN A 30 -2.09 0.28 -6.64
N THR A 31 -1.00 -0.48 -6.46
CA THR A 31 -0.56 -0.96 -5.16
C THR A 31 0.78 -0.33 -4.85
N VAL A 32 0.92 0.24 -3.66
CA VAL A 32 2.20 0.75 -3.14
C VAL A 32 2.53 -0.02 -1.88
N LEU A 33 3.76 -0.53 -1.82
CA LEU A 33 4.31 -1.21 -0.65
C LEU A 33 5.30 -0.27 0.05
N ILE A 34 5.14 -0.12 1.36
CA ILE A 34 5.99 0.70 2.20
C ILE A 34 6.55 -0.17 3.30
N ASP A 35 7.87 -0.12 3.41
CA ASP A 35 8.67 -0.73 4.46
C ASP A 35 9.06 0.38 5.46
N LEU A 36 8.63 0.26 6.72
CA LEU A 36 8.82 1.27 7.76
C LEU A 36 10.18 1.06 8.43
N GLY A 37 11.21 1.35 7.66
CA GLY A 37 12.60 1.08 7.96
C GLY A 37 13.41 1.25 6.69
N ASN A 38 14.67 1.64 6.85
CA ASN A 38 15.62 1.72 5.74
C ASN A 38 17.07 1.75 6.27
N ASP A 39 18.07 1.63 5.40
CA ASP A 39 19.50 1.58 5.77
C ASP A 39 20.05 2.88 6.41
N GLN A 40 19.25 3.96 6.47
CA GLN A 40 19.57 5.19 7.21
C GLN A 40 19.00 5.20 8.64
N GLY A 41 18.08 4.28 8.95
CA GLY A 41 17.46 4.10 10.26
C GLY A 41 18.34 3.32 11.24
N TYR A 42 18.07 3.49 12.54
CA TYR A 42 18.74 2.69 13.56
C TYR A 42 18.30 1.22 13.50
N ARG A 43 19.26 0.30 13.29
CA ARG A 43 19.01 -1.16 13.20
C ARG A 43 17.90 -1.54 12.20
N SER A 44 17.85 -0.81 11.10
CA SER A 44 16.90 -1.04 10.01
C SER A 44 17.61 -1.52 8.75
N VAL A 45 16.83 -2.00 7.79
CA VAL A 45 17.35 -2.46 6.50
C VAL A 45 16.39 -2.14 5.36
N ASP A 46 16.93 -1.82 4.19
CA ASP A 46 16.10 -1.68 2.99
C ASP A 46 15.55 -3.04 2.52
N VAL A 47 14.32 -3.07 2.00
CA VAL A 47 13.84 -4.21 1.19
C VAL A 47 14.55 -4.20 -0.16
N PRO A 48 15.16 -5.34 -0.57
CA PRO A 48 15.73 -5.46 -1.91
C PRO A 48 14.68 -5.19 -3.00
N ASN A 49 15.07 -4.43 -4.03
CA ASN A 49 14.19 -4.05 -5.13
C ASN A 49 14.69 -4.66 -6.46
N PRO A 50 13.91 -5.54 -7.12
CA PRO A 50 12.67 -6.15 -6.62
C PRO A 50 12.92 -7.19 -5.50
N ASP A 51 11.89 -7.49 -4.72
CA ASP A 51 11.93 -8.50 -3.66
C ASP A 51 11.91 -9.94 -4.23
N VAL A 52 11.86 -10.95 -3.34
CA VAL A 52 11.80 -12.37 -3.73
C VAL A 52 10.56 -12.74 -4.56
N ASN A 53 9.50 -11.94 -4.50
CA ASN A 53 8.25 -12.11 -5.24
C ASN A 53 8.19 -11.25 -6.52
N GLY A 54 9.22 -10.44 -6.81
CA GLY A 54 9.25 -9.53 -7.94
C GLY A 54 8.58 -8.17 -7.67
N ASN A 55 8.17 -7.89 -6.44
CA ASN A 55 7.52 -6.65 -6.06
C ASN A 55 8.55 -5.54 -5.78
N TYR A 56 8.14 -4.30 -6.04
CA TYR A 56 8.91 -3.12 -5.67
C TYR A 56 8.36 -2.46 -4.39
N TRP A 57 9.29 -1.97 -3.59
CA TRP A 57 9.09 -1.47 -2.23
C TRP A 57 9.67 -0.07 -2.07
N ASN A 58 9.05 0.69 -1.18
CA ASN A 58 9.55 1.97 -0.72
C ASN A 58 9.99 1.83 0.74
N SER A 59 11.28 1.61 0.97
CA SER A 59 11.88 1.62 2.31
C SER A 59 12.07 3.05 2.78
N VAL A 60 11.39 3.42 3.87
CA VAL A 60 11.28 4.81 4.33
C VAL A 60 11.86 5.01 5.73
N TRP A 61 12.37 6.22 5.95
CA TRP A 61 12.73 6.72 7.28
C TRP A 61 12.21 8.14 7.49
N SER A 62 12.05 8.52 8.76
CA SER A 62 11.40 9.77 9.19
C SER A 62 12.17 11.05 8.90
N GLY A 63 13.45 10.95 8.54
CA GLY A 63 14.28 12.10 8.17
C GLY A 63 14.12 12.57 6.72
N ALA A 64 13.21 11.97 5.94
CA ALA A 64 13.02 12.30 4.53
C ALA A 64 11.55 12.39 4.11
N TYR A 65 11.32 13.14 3.02
CA TYR A 65 10.05 13.21 2.30
C TYR A 65 10.18 12.49 0.96
N TYR A 66 9.20 11.65 0.63
CA TYR A 66 9.19 10.81 -0.56
C TYR A 66 8.14 11.35 -1.53
N ALA A 67 8.57 12.19 -2.47
CA ALA A 67 7.66 12.95 -3.33
C ALA A 67 6.98 12.12 -4.44
N ASN A 68 7.45 10.90 -4.71
CA ASN A 68 6.89 10.03 -5.75
C ASN A 68 7.30 8.58 -5.48
N LEU A 69 6.47 7.87 -4.73
CA LEU A 69 6.67 6.45 -4.42
C LEU A 69 6.59 5.61 -5.69
N THR A 70 7.22 4.45 -5.66
CA THR A 70 7.14 3.45 -6.70
C THR A 70 5.97 2.51 -6.42
N ASP A 71 5.21 2.15 -7.44
CA ASP A 71 4.19 1.11 -7.35
C ASP A 71 4.82 -0.29 -7.28
N ILE A 72 4.00 -1.30 -6.98
CA ILE A 72 4.46 -2.69 -6.82
C ILE A 72 5.18 -3.27 -8.05
N ASN A 73 5.02 -2.65 -9.23
CA ASN A 73 5.62 -3.09 -10.49
C ASN A 73 6.86 -2.26 -10.89
N GLY A 74 7.30 -1.32 -10.06
CA GLY A 74 8.48 -0.49 -10.36
C GLY A 74 8.17 0.81 -11.10
N ASN A 75 6.90 1.19 -11.26
CA ASN A 75 6.52 2.43 -11.96
C ASN A 75 6.28 3.58 -10.98
N PRO A 76 6.50 4.84 -11.40
CA PRO A 76 6.11 6.00 -10.60
C PRO A 76 4.61 5.98 -10.27
N SER A 77 4.27 6.09 -8.98
CA SER A 77 2.88 6.02 -8.54
C SER A 77 2.15 7.37 -8.55
N GLY A 78 2.90 8.46 -8.40
CA GLY A 78 2.33 9.80 -8.13
C GLY A 78 1.91 10.00 -6.67
N VAL A 79 2.02 8.98 -5.81
CA VAL A 79 1.75 9.06 -4.37
C VAL A 79 2.99 9.57 -3.66
N ALA A 80 2.82 10.43 -2.67
CA ALA A 80 3.89 10.88 -1.80
C ALA A 80 3.70 10.41 -0.35
N PHE A 81 4.79 10.32 0.40
CA PHE A 81 4.78 9.92 1.81
C PHE A 81 5.72 10.78 2.64
N GLY A 82 5.31 11.08 3.86
CA GLY A 82 6.16 11.75 4.85
C GLY A 82 5.64 11.58 6.27
N PHE A 83 6.57 11.46 7.21
CA PHE A 83 6.24 11.50 8.64
C PHE A 83 5.89 12.92 9.07
N SER A 84 4.84 13.05 9.88
CA SER A 84 4.51 14.29 10.59
C SER A 84 5.20 14.31 11.96
N SER A 85 5.27 13.16 12.63
CA SER A 85 6.10 12.93 13.81
C SER A 85 6.52 11.47 13.88
N ALA A 86 7.72 11.22 14.43
CA ALA A 86 8.21 9.86 14.65
C ALA A 86 8.85 9.73 16.03
N ALA A 87 8.47 8.70 16.79
CA ALA A 87 9.10 8.40 18.07
C ALA A 87 10.45 7.69 17.90
N GLY A 88 10.62 6.95 16.80
CA GLY A 88 11.86 6.27 16.44
C GLY A 88 11.61 4.98 15.66
N ASN A 89 12.69 4.36 15.20
CA ASN A 89 12.71 3.07 14.54
C ASN A 89 13.71 2.13 15.24
N ASP A 90 13.43 0.84 15.25
CA ASP A 90 14.31 -0.22 15.74
C ASP A 90 13.86 -1.56 15.13
N SER A 91 14.58 -2.63 15.45
CA SER A 91 14.22 -4.02 15.16
C SER A 91 14.38 -4.93 16.38
N TYR A 92 14.93 -4.41 17.48
CA TYR A 92 15.09 -5.15 18.73
C TYR A 92 13.73 -5.59 19.27
N ASN A 93 13.61 -6.83 19.76
CA ASN A 93 12.32 -7.45 20.13
C ASN A 93 11.31 -7.56 18.96
N GLY A 94 11.67 -7.21 17.73
CA GLY A 94 10.88 -7.49 16.54
C GLY A 94 10.89 -8.98 16.18
N PRO A 95 10.48 -9.34 14.95
CA PRO A 95 10.43 -10.72 14.50
C PRO A 95 11.73 -11.50 14.56
N ALA A 96 12.88 -10.83 14.45
CA ALA A 96 14.20 -11.45 14.62
C ALA A 96 14.63 -11.59 16.09
N GLY A 97 13.91 -11.01 17.06
CA GLY A 97 14.28 -11.03 18.47
C GLY A 97 15.37 -10.00 18.81
N ALA A 98 16.41 -10.41 19.54
CA ALA A 98 17.46 -9.51 20.00
C ALA A 98 18.42 -9.19 18.85
N THR A 99 18.36 -7.96 18.32
CA THR A 99 19.07 -7.59 17.07
C THR A 99 20.51 -7.10 17.27
N ASP A 100 21.01 -7.13 18.51
CA ASP A 100 22.43 -7.10 18.81
C ASP A 100 23.15 -8.41 18.44
N VAL A 101 22.39 -9.50 18.26
CA VAL A 101 22.89 -10.82 17.84
C VAL A 101 22.24 -11.33 16.54
N ASN A 102 21.02 -10.90 16.24
CA ASN A 102 20.22 -11.39 15.11
C ASN A 102 20.01 -10.31 14.03
N GLY A 103 19.89 -10.72 12.77
CA GLY A 103 19.62 -9.83 11.63
C GLY A 103 18.27 -10.13 10.97
N PRO A 104 17.99 -9.49 9.81
CA PRO A 104 16.79 -9.78 9.01
C PRO A 104 16.64 -11.28 8.71
N GLY A 105 17.79 -11.95 8.51
CA GLY A 105 17.98 -13.40 8.37
C GLY A 105 17.19 -14.27 9.35
N ASP A 106 16.96 -13.76 10.55
CA ASP A 106 16.43 -14.50 11.69
C ASP A 106 14.94 -14.20 11.97
N SER A 107 14.32 -13.33 11.17
CA SER A 107 12.89 -13.01 11.29
C SER A 107 12.01 -14.24 11.12
N VAL A 108 11.14 -14.49 12.10
CA VAL A 108 10.15 -15.59 12.04
C VAL A 108 8.80 -15.04 11.56
N TYR A 109 8.30 -15.49 10.41
CA TYR A 109 7.02 -15.02 9.89
C TYR A 109 6.42 -16.02 8.90
N ASN A 110 5.12 -15.90 8.64
CA ASN A 110 4.40 -16.68 7.64
C ASN A 110 4.18 -15.83 6.39
N ALA A 111 5.09 -15.97 5.42
CA ALA A 111 5.05 -15.21 4.17
C ALA A 111 3.70 -15.33 3.43
N ALA A 112 3.13 -16.55 3.38
CA ALA A 112 1.88 -16.78 2.66
C ALA A 112 0.67 -16.10 3.33
N ALA A 113 0.64 -16.06 4.66
CA ALA A 113 -0.45 -15.42 5.40
C ALA A 113 -0.40 -13.88 5.30
N LEU A 114 0.80 -13.30 5.27
CA LEU A 114 1.01 -11.86 5.15
C LEU A 114 0.88 -11.32 3.71
N GLY A 115 0.75 -12.21 2.72
CA GLY A 115 0.64 -11.83 1.32
C GLY A 115 1.85 -11.03 0.85
N ASN A 116 1.62 -9.89 0.17
CA ASN A 116 2.71 -9.03 -0.29
C ASN A 116 3.57 -8.51 0.86
N LEU A 117 3.02 -8.36 2.07
CA LEU A 117 3.77 -7.85 3.22
C LEU A 117 4.71 -8.90 3.83
N GLY A 118 4.61 -10.15 3.40
CA GLY A 118 5.41 -11.28 3.88
C GLY A 118 6.83 -11.33 3.29
N VAL A 119 7.62 -10.27 3.49
CA VAL A 119 9.01 -10.17 3.03
C VAL A 119 9.93 -9.92 4.21
N GLN A 120 11.05 -10.64 4.25
CA GLN A 120 11.97 -10.69 5.37
C GLN A 120 12.39 -9.31 5.91
N ASN A 121 12.78 -8.41 5.01
CA ASN A 121 13.23 -7.07 5.38
C ASN A 121 12.05 -6.20 5.84
N ALA A 122 10.91 -6.27 5.15
CA ALA A 122 9.70 -5.50 5.50
C ALA A 122 9.08 -5.90 6.85
N VAL A 123 9.29 -7.13 7.30
CA VAL A 123 8.82 -7.58 8.62
C VAL A 123 9.84 -7.33 9.73
N TYR A 124 11.10 -7.02 9.40
CA TYR A 124 12.20 -7.06 10.35
C TYR A 124 12.18 -5.89 11.34
N ASP A 125 12.13 -4.68 10.80
CA ASP A 125 12.17 -3.44 11.56
C ASP A 125 10.79 -2.80 11.65
N TYR A 126 10.68 -1.82 12.54
CA TYR A 126 9.44 -1.13 12.83
C TYR A 126 9.69 0.32 13.23
N TYR A 127 8.65 1.14 13.07
CA TYR A 127 8.52 2.40 13.77
C TYR A 127 7.64 2.26 15.01
N VAL A 128 7.98 3.05 16.03
CA VAL A 128 7.22 3.20 17.27
C VAL A 128 6.30 4.41 17.16
N SER A 129 5.05 4.28 17.65
CA SER A 129 4.05 5.34 17.85
C SER A 129 4.29 6.63 17.06
N SER A 130 3.87 6.66 15.80
CA SER A 130 4.19 7.76 14.88
C SER A 130 2.95 8.25 14.14
N THR A 131 3.07 9.42 13.52
CA THR A 131 2.08 9.96 12.58
C THR A 131 2.71 10.27 11.24
N PHE A 132 1.97 10.01 10.17
CA PHE A 132 2.43 10.21 8.81
C PHE A 132 1.29 10.59 7.87
N GLN A 133 1.67 10.99 6.67
CA GLN A 133 0.77 11.43 5.62
C GLN A 133 1.04 10.63 4.37
N ILE A 134 -0.04 10.16 3.74
CA ILE A 134 -0.03 9.65 2.37
C ILE A 134 -0.66 10.75 1.51
N GLN A 135 0.12 11.37 0.64
CA GLN A 135 -0.22 12.60 -0.05
C GLN A 135 -0.34 12.39 -1.56
N LEU A 136 -0.89 13.40 -2.24
CA LEU A 136 -1.09 13.43 -3.69
C LEU A 136 -2.00 12.30 -4.18
N LEU A 137 -2.87 11.80 -3.31
CA LEU A 137 -3.90 10.84 -3.65
C LEU A 137 -5.03 11.53 -4.40
N ASP A 138 -5.68 10.79 -5.28
CA ASP A 138 -6.91 11.24 -5.95
C ASP A 138 -8.06 11.27 -4.93
N PRO A 139 -8.64 12.45 -4.58
CA PRO A 139 -9.71 12.56 -3.59
C PRO A 139 -11.04 11.94 -4.06
N LEU A 140 -11.16 11.62 -5.35
CA LEU A 140 -12.34 10.96 -5.90
C LEU A 140 -12.29 9.44 -5.79
N LYS A 141 -11.17 8.87 -5.32
CA LYS A 141 -10.99 7.44 -5.13
C LYS A 141 -11.05 7.08 -3.65
N SER A 142 -11.26 5.78 -3.41
CA SER A 142 -11.06 5.16 -2.10
C SER A 142 -9.85 4.24 -2.13
N TYR A 143 -9.28 4.01 -0.94
CA TYR A 143 -8.08 3.22 -0.74
C TYR A 143 -8.27 2.23 0.41
N ASP A 144 -7.72 1.03 0.25
CA ASP A 144 -7.53 0.10 1.36
C ASP A 144 -6.10 0.26 1.90
N LEU A 145 -5.99 0.40 3.22
CA LEU A 145 -4.72 0.46 3.94
C LEU A 145 -4.56 -0.79 4.79
N THR A 146 -3.59 -1.63 4.46
CA THR A 146 -3.29 -2.88 5.17
C THR A 146 -1.99 -2.73 5.95
N PHE A 147 -2.09 -2.93 7.26
CA PHE A 147 -1.01 -2.73 8.22
C PHE A 147 -0.49 -4.07 8.74
N TYR A 148 0.83 -4.18 8.87
CA TYR A 148 1.50 -5.24 9.58
C TYR A 148 2.39 -4.65 10.69
N GLY A 149 2.19 -5.11 11.91
CA GLY A 149 2.97 -4.76 13.09
C GLY A 149 3.33 -6.01 13.88
N SER A 150 4.57 -6.10 14.36
CA SER A 150 5.07 -7.24 15.11
C SER A 150 6.17 -6.85 16.09
N HIS A 151 5.96 -7.13 17.37
CA HIS A 151 6.92 -6.81 18.43
C HIS A 151 6.66 -7.65 19.69
N LYS A 152 7.73 -7.99 20.42
CA LYS A 152 7.74 -8.78 21.66
C LYS A 152 7.83 -7.87 22.88
N TYR A 153 7.38 -8.39 24.02
CA TYR A 153 7.49 -7.77 25.35
C TYR A 153 6.82 -6.40 25.42
N ASN A 154 5.63 -6.30 24.84
CA ASN A 154 4.89 -5.06 24.81
C ASN A 154 4.31 -4.71 26.19
N ALA A 155 4.26 -3.41 26.49
CA ALA A 155 3.43 -2.92 27.59
C ALA A 155 1.93 -3.07 27.26
N ASP A 156 1.57 -2.87 26.00
CA ASP A 156 0.26 -3.18 25.42
C ASP A 156 0.45 -3.99 24.14
N ASN A 157 -0.20 -5.15 24.10
CA ASN A 157 -0.10 -6.09 22.99
C ASN A 157 -0.80 -5.63 21.71
N THR A 158 -1.56 -4.54 21.75
CA THR A 158 -2.41 -4.09 20.65
C THR A 158 -1.97 -2.72 20.15
N THR A 159 -1.67 -2.63 18.85
CA THR A 159 -1.50 -1.35 18.15
C THR A 159 -2.81 -0.96 17.48
N ARG A 160 -3.22 0.29 17.66
CA ARG A 160 -4.34 0.92 16.96
C ARG A 160 -3.81 1.81 15.83
N TYR A 161 -4.19 1.50 14.60
CA TYR A 161 -3.97 2.35 13.44
C TYR A 161 -5.21 3.22 13.24
N THR A 162 -5.03 4.53 13.13
CA THR A 162 -6.12 5.52 13.12
C THR A 162 -5.98 6.44 11.92
N ILE A 163 -7.08 6.65 11.21
CA ILE A 163 -7.21 7.66 10.18
C ILE A 163 -7.80 8.93 10.82
N TYR A 164 -7.23 10.08 10.51
CA TYR A 164 -7.66 11.39 11.00
C TYR A 164 -8.22 12.25 9.88
N ASP A 165 -9.00 13.25 10.26
CA ASP A 165 -9.57 14.22 9.34
C ASP A 165 -8.58 15.31 8.89
N ASP A 166 -7.52 15.54 9.66
CA ASP A 166 -6.51 16.55 9.36
C ASP A 166 -5.11 16.24 9.94
N GLY A 167 -4.15 17.11 9.62
CA GLY A 167 -2.76 17.05 10.09
C GLY A 167 -2.55 17.41 11.55
N THR A 168 -3.59 17.69 12.33
CA THR A 168 -3.48 17.87 13.79
C THR A 168 -3.59 16.54 14.55
N PHE A 169 -4.00 15.47 13.88
CA PHE A 169 -4.14 14.12 14.45
C PHE A 169 -5.00 14.09 15.73
N SER A 170 -6.02 14.96 15.78
CA SER A 170 -6.88 15.11 16.98
C SER A 170 -8.26 14.48 16.83
N ASN A 171 -8.84 14.45 15.62
CA ASN A 171 -10.17 13.87 15.40
C ASN A 171 -10.06 12.56 14.59
N PRO A 172 -10.23 11.40 15.25
CA PRO A 172 -10.23 10.12 14.55
C PRO A 172 -11.49 9.96 13.69
N VAL A 173 -11.31 9.52 12.45
CA VAL A 173 -12.38 9.18 11.50
C VAL A 173 -12.73 7.69 11.61
N THR A 174 -11.71 6.83 11.61
CA THR A 174 -11.85 5.38 11.74
C THR A 174 -10.54 4.79 12.24
N SER A 175 -10.59 3.57 12.77
CA SER A 175 -9.41 2.87 13.28
C SER A 175 -9.55 1.37 13.17
N ALA A 176 -8.42 0.67 13.21
CA ALA A 176 -8.39 -0.78 13.38
C ALA A 176 -7.26 -1.20 14.31
N ASP A 177 -7.49 -2.29 15.04
CA ASP A 177 -6.59 -2.81 16.07
C ASP A 177 -5.91 -4.08 15.58
N LEU A 178 -4.60 -4.21 15.84
CA LEU A 178 -3.80 -5.40 15.57
C LEU A 178 -3.07 -5.83 16.84
N ILE A 179 -3.17 -7.11 17.18
CA ILE A 179 -2.33 -7.70 18.21
C ILE A 179 -0.94 -7.92 17.61
N VAL A 180 0.05 -7.14 18.05
CA VAL A 180 1.42 -7.16 17.52
C VAL A 180 2.31 -8.22 18.18
N GLY A 181 1.91 -8.70 19.36
CA GLY A 181 2.60 -9.74 20.10
C GLY A 181 2.15 -9.82 21.55
N VAL A 182 2.49 -10.91 22.25
CA VAL A 182 2.13 -11.16 23.65
C VAL A 182 3.32 -11.79 24.34
N ASN A 183 3.85 -11.13 25.38
CA ASN A 183 5.06 -11.58 26.08
C ASN A 183 6.21 -11.83 25.09
N ASP A 184 6.85 -13.00 25.11
CA ASP A 184 7.94 -13.36 24.20
C ASP A 184 7.48 -13.76 22.79
N ALA A 185 6.17 -13.91 22.57
CA ALA A 185 5.57 -14.15 21.26
C ALA A 185 5.29 -12.84 20.52
N HIS A 186 5.29 -12.91 19.19
CA HIS A 186 5.01 -11.79 18.30
C HIS A 186 4.08 -12.23 17.15
N ASN A 187 3.50 -11.25 16.46
CA ASN A 187 2.63 -11.49 15.32
C ASN A 187 3.41 -12.01 14.11
N GLN A 188 3.04 -13.17 13.58
CA GLN A 188 3.76 -13.81 12.48
C GLN A 188 2.96 -13.86 11.18
N ASP A 189 1.66 -13.64 11.23
CA ASP A 189 0.76 -14.07 10.14
C ASP A 189 -0.49 -13.21 9.98
N THR A 190 -0.69 -12.20 10.83
CA THR A 190 -1.93 -11.41 10.83
C THR A 190 -1.66 -9.97 10.39
N THR A 191 -2.53 -9.45 9.53
CA THR A 191 -2.58 -8.03 9.16
C THR A 191 -3.94 -7.46 9.56
N VAL A 192 -4.05 -6.13 9.61
CA VAL A 192 -5.35 -5.46 9.73
C VAL A 192 -5.53 -4.45 8.60
N THR A 193 -6.75 -4.36 8.06
CA THR A 193 -7.06 -3.45 6.95
C THR A 193 -8.13 -2.45 7.35
N ILE A 194 -7.89 -1.18 7.05
CA ILE A 194 -8.92 -0.14 7.04
C ILE A 194 -9.32 0.07 5.57
N SER A 195 -10.54 -0.33 5.24
CA SER A 195 -11.02 -0.32 3.86
C SER A 195 -11.80 0.93 3.49
N GLY A 196 -11.78 1.27 2.20
CA GLY A 196 -12.63 2.32 1.63
C GLY A 196 -12.31 3.74 2.12
N VAL A 197 -11.07 4.00 2.54
CA VAL A 197 -10.65 5.32 3.04
C VAL A 197 -10.57 6.30 1.88
N SER A 198 -11.31 7.40 1.96
CA SER A 198 -11.16 8.51 1.01
C SER A 198 -10.14 9.51 1.54
N PRO A 199 -9.25 10.05 0.68
CA PRO A 199 -8.41 11.18 1.05
C PRO A 199 -9.26 12.39 1.42
N GLN A 200 -8.68 13.28 2.23
CA GLN A 200 -9.25 14.59 2.48
C GLN A 200 -9.24 15.44 1.19
N PRO A 201 -9.96 16.58 1.13
CA PRO A 201 -10.03 17.40 -0.09
C PRO A 201 -8.68 17.91 -0.62
N ASP A 202 -7.63 17.88 0.20
CA ASP A 202 -6.25 18.20 -0.15
C ASP A 202 -5.48 17.03 -0.78
N GLY A 203 -6.10 15.85 -0.93
CA GLY A 203 -5.49 14.64 -1.45
C GLY A 203 -4.60 13.92 -0.43
N ILE A 204 -4.85 14.10 0.87
CA ILE A 204 -4.06 13.50 1.95
C ILE A 204 -4.89 12.53 2.79
N ILE A 205 -4.31 11.37 3.11
CA ILE A 205 -4.76 10.53 4.22
C ILE A 205 -3.79 10.74 5.39
N TYR A 206 -4.33 11.17 6.53
CA TYR A 206 -3.61 11.39 7.77
C TYR A 206 -3.69 10.13 8.63
N VAL A 207 -2.55 9.51 8.91
CA VAL A 207 -2.50 8.26 9.67
C VAL A 207 -1.67 8.44 10.93
N GLY A 208 -2.17 7.94 12.06
CA GLY A 208 -1.41 7.79 13.28
C GLY A 208 -1.53 6.38 13.83
N PHE A 209 -0.53 5.92 14.55
CA PHE A 209 -0.60 4.66 15.28
C PHE A 209 0.04 4.78 16.66
N ALA A 210 -0.52 4.06 17.62
CA ALA A 210 -0.06 3.96 19.00
C ALA A 210 -0.67 2.71 19.65
N ALA A 211 -0.25 2.38 20.87
CA ALA A 211 -0.90 1.34 21.67
C ALA A 211 -2.39 1.67 21.92
N ALA A 212 -3.26 0.66 21.86
CA ALA A 212 -4.70 0.82 21.99
C ALA A 212 -5.18 1.25 23.39
N GLY A 213 -4.46 0.84 24.43
CA GLY A 213 -4.69 1.09 25.86
C GLY A 213 -3.60 1.96 26.52
N GLY A 214 -2.68 2.52 25.74
CA GLY A 214 -1.57 3.36 26.20
C GLY A 214 -0.21 2.66 26.15
N GLY A 215 0.86 3.43 25.96
CA GLY A 215 2.21 2.92 25.67
C GLY A 215 2.55 3.00 24.19
N ASP A 216 3.41 2.09 23.74
CA ASP A 216 3.98 2.09 22.39
C ASP A 216 3.22 1.18 21.42
N GLY A 217 2.90 1.71 20.24
CA GLY A 217 2.40 0.93 19.10
C GLY A 217 3.48 0.72 18.05
N TYR A 218 3.32 -0.28 17.19
CA TYR A 218 4.35 -0.75 16.28
C TYR A 218 3.81 -0.94 14.86
N LEU A 219 4.58 -0.48 13.87
CA LEU A 219 4.28 -0.65 12.44
C LEU A 219 5.57 -1.03 11.70
N ASN A 220 5.55 -2.19 11.04
CA ASN A 220 6.68 -2.71 10.25
C ASN A 220 6.46 -2.43 8.76
N ALA A 221 5.26 -2.73 8.25
CA ALA A 221 4.96 -2.58 6.82
C ALA A 221 3.53 -2.11 6.57
N LEU A 222 3.35 -1.40 5.45
CA LEU A 222 2.08 -0.87 4.98
C LEU A 222 1.90 -1.18 3.49
N GLN A 223 0.73 -1.68 3.15
CA GLN A 223 0.26 -1.77 1.77
C GLN A 223 -0.89 -0.79 1.54
N ILE A 224 -0.83 -0.06 0.43
CA ILE A 224 -1.87 0.87 -0.03
C ILE A 224 -2.42 0.35 -1.34
N ASN A 225 -3.73 0.11 -1.41
CA ASN A 225 -4.41 -0.29 -2.65
C ASN A 225 -5.41 0.78 -3.05
N ALA A 226 -5.26 1.36 -4.24
CA ALA A 226 -6.30 2.16 -4.84
C ALA A 226 -7.47 1.25 -5.28
N ILE A 227 -8.68 1.55 -4.85
CA ILE A 227 -9.89 0.82 -5.26
C ILE A 227 -10.32 1.34 -6.63
N PRO A 228 -10.46 0.49 -7.67
CA PRO A 228 -10.92 0.92 -8.99
C PRO A 228 -12.35 1.46 -8.95
N GLU A 229 -12.58 2.62 -9.59
CA GLU A 229 -13.92 3.20 -9.68
C GLU A 229 -14.89 2.31 -10.48
N PRO A 230 -16.19 2.22 -10.12
CA PRO A 230 -17.17 1.36 -10.79
C PRO A 230 -17.30 1.59 -12.30
N SER A 231 -17.05 2.81 -12.77
CA SER A 231 -17.09 3.16 -14.20
C SER A 231 -15.97 2.48 -15.01
N SER A 232 -14.81 2.25 -14.40
CA SER A 232 -13.72 1.46 -15.01
C SER A 232 -14.12 0.00 -15.20
N LEU A 233 -14.87 -0.57 -14.25
CA LEU A 233 -15.42 -1.93 -14.33
C LEU A 233 -16.52 -2.04 -15.40
N LEU A 234 -17.38 -1.03 -15.53
CA LEU A 234 -18.49 -1.02 -16.51
C LEU A 234 -17.99 -0.88 -17.96
N LEU A 235 -16.93 -0.10 -18.19
CA LEU A 235 -16.29 0.04 -19.49
C LEU A 235 -15.66 -1.30 -19.95
N MET A 236 -15.18 -2.12 -19.02
CA MET A 236 -14.68 -3.46 -19.32
C MET A 236 -15.77 -4.45 -19.72
N ALA A 237 -16.88 -4.48 -18.96
CA ALA A 237 -17.99 -5.39 -19.24
C ALA A 237 -18.58 -5.12 -20.65
N SER A 238 -18.66 -3.85 -21.03
CA SER A 238 -19.11 -3.45 -22.37
C SER A 238 -18.09 -3.81 -23.46
N ALA A 239 -16.79 -3.61 -23.25
CA ALA A 239 -15.74 -3.99 -24.20
C ALA A 239 -15.67 -5.52 -24.45
N ALA A 240 -15.80 -6.33 -23.39
CA ALA A 240 -15.87 -7.79 -23.52
C ALA A 240 -17.14 -8.25 -24.25
N GLY A 241 -18.29 -7.65 -23.95
CA GLY A 241 -19.56 -7.94 -24.63
C GLY A 241 -19.55 -7.66 -26.14
N LEU A 242 -18.90 -6.57 -26.57
CA LEU A 242 -18.73 -6.24 -27.99
C LEU A 242 -17.81 -7.22 -28.75
N SER A 243 -16.84 -7.84 -28.06
CA SER A 243 -15.95 -8.85 -28.66
C SER A 243 -16.65 -10.19 -28.91
N LEU A 244 -17.62 -10.56 -28.07
CA LEU A 244 -18.41 -11.80 -28.20
C LEU A 244 -19.47 -11.71 -29.31
N ILE A 245 -20.03 -10.53 -29.55
CA ILE A 245 -21.04 -10.31 -30.61
C ILE A 245 -20.43 -10.41 -32.02
N ARG A 246 -19.10 -10.21 -32.16
CA ARG A 246 -18.40 -10.33 -33.45
C ARG A 246 -18.05 -11.76 -33.86
N ARG A 247 -18.23 -12.78 -33.00
CA ARG A 247 -17.94 -14.19 -33.34
C ARG A 247 -19.16 -15.01 -33.79
N CYS A 248 -20.37 -14.44 -33.78
CA CYS A 248 -21.60 -15.12 -34.17
C CYS A 248 -22.26 -14.58 -35.46
N ARG A 249 -21.47 -14.13 -36.45
CA ARG A 249 -21.96 -13.82 -37.80
C ARG A 249 -21.00 -14.32 -38.87
#